data_AF-A0A4S3K5Q4-F1
#
_entry.id   AF-A0A4S3K5Q4-F1
#
_cell.length_a   1.000
_cell.length_b   1.000
_cell.length_c   1.000
_cell.angle_alpha   90.00
_cell.angle_beta   90.00
_cell.angle_gamma   90.00
#
_symmetry.space_group_name_H-M   'P 1'
#
loop_
_entity.id
_entity.type
_entity.pdbx_description
1 polymer ?
#
loop_
_entity_poly.entity_id
_entity_poly.type
_entity_poly.pdbx_seq_one_letter_code
_entity_poly.pdbx_strand_id
1 'polypeptide(L)'
;MSESKDLGAALDELYATLLERKTADPAKSYAASLYEKGLDTILKKIGEESAETLIAAKNGSRSELVYETVDLLYHLFVLMAREGIQPADLAVELQRRAGRSGLEEKAVRVK
;
A
#
# COMPACT_ATOMS: atom_id res chain seq x y z
N MET A 1 17.10 -21.79 -9.74
CA MET A 1 15.95 -21.24 -10.48
C MET A 1 15.60 -19.94 -9.78
N SER A 2 15.90 -18.78 -10.38
CA SER A 2 15.54 -17.50 -9.79
C SER A 2 14.04 -17.34 -9.95
N GLU A 3 13.27 -17.45 -8.88
CA GLU A 3 11.86 -17.05 -8.91
C GLU A 3 11.77 -15.62 -9.45
N SER A 4 10.89 -15.44 -10.41
CA SER A 4 10.55 -14.13 -10.96
C SER A 4 10.03 -13.26 -9.83
N LYS A 5 10.68 -12.11 -9.63
CA LYS A 5 10.30 -11.08 -8.65
C LYS A 5 9.19 -10.21 -9.24
N ASP A 6 8.04 -10.82 -9.51
CA ASP A 6 6.88 -10.08 -10.02
C ASP A 6 6.20 -9.34 -8.87
N LEU A 7 6.26 -8.00 -8.90
CA LEU A 7 5.65 -7.17 -7.87
C LEU A 7 4.13 -7.31 -7.86
N GLY A 8 3.50 -7.53 -9.01
CA GLY A 8 2.05 -7.71 -9.12
C GLY A 8 1.58 -8.92 -8.34
N ALA A 9 2.15 -10.09 -8.64
CA ALA A 9 1.85 -11.34 -7.95
C ALA A 9 2.11 -11.24 -6.42
N ALA A 10 3.21 -10.61 -6.01
CA ALA A 10 3.50 -10.41 -4.59
C ALA A 10 2.44 -9.54 -3.88
N LEU A 11 1.93 -8.51 -4.57
CA LEU A 11 0.87 -7.65 -4.04
C LEU A 11 -0.48 -8.36 -3.99
N ASP A 12 -0.78 -9.22 -4.97
CA ASP A 12 -1.99 -10.05 -4.98
C ASP A 12 -1.97 -11.08 -3.83
N GLU A 13 -0.83 -11.74 -3.59
CA GLU A 13 -0.64 -12.66 -2.47
C GLU A 13 -0.75 -11.96 -1.11
N LEU A 14 -0.17 -10.75 -1.01
CA LEU A 14 -0.32 -9.91 0.18
C LEU A 14 -1.78 -9.58 0.44
N TYR A 15 -2.51 -9.14 -0.59
CA TYR A 15 -3.92 -8.79 -0.47
C TYR A 15 -4.78 -9.99 -0.05
N ALA A 16 -4.58 -11.16 -0.68
CA ALA A 16 -5.25 -12.39 -0.32
C ALA A 16 -5.01 -12.77 1.16
N THR A 17 -3.75 -12.71 1.59
CA THR A 17 -3.38 -12.93 3.00
C THR A 17 -4.10 -11.94 3.91
N LEU A 18 -4.13 -10.65 3.57
CA LEU A 18 -4.77 -9.62 4.38
C LEU A 18 -6.29 -9.78 4.48
N LEU A 19 -6.95 -10.31 3.44
CA LEU A 19 -8.37 -10.68 3.49
C LEU A 19 -8.61 -11.84 4.46
N GLU A 20 -7.80 -12.90 4.39
CA GLU A 20 -7.89 -14.03 5.32
C GLU A 20 -7.70 -13.59 6.78
N ARG A 21 -6.83 -12.60 7.02
CA ARG A 21 -6.57 -12.09 8.38
C ARG A 21 -7.66 -11.17 8.93
N LYS A 22 -8.67 -10.77 8.14
CA LYS A 22 -9.80 -9.96 8.66
C LYS A 22 -10.57 -10.65 9.78
N THR A 23 -10.63 -11.98 9.77
CA THR A 23 -11.34 -12.79 10.77
C THR A 23 -10.41 -13.64 11.64
N ALA A 24 -9.10 -13.43 11.54
CA ALA A 24 -8.13 -14.16 12.34
C ALA A 24 -8.06 -13.62 13.78
N ASP A 25 -7.48 -14.42 14.67
CA ASP A 25 -7.25 -14.04 16.07
C ASP A 25 -6.29 -12.83 16.16
N PRO A 26 -6.74 -11.66 16.67
CA PRO A 26 -5.92 -10.45 16.75
C PRO A 26 -4.73 -10.60 17.72
N ALA A 27 -4.76 -11.55 18.66
CA ALA A 27 -3.63 -11.84 19.54
C ALA A 27 -2.48 -12.58 18.81
N LYS A 28 -2.73 -13.14 17.62
CA LYS A 28 -1.77 -13.97 16.87
C LYS A 28 -1.42 -13.41 15.49
N SER A 29 -2.08 -12.34 15.05
CA SER A 29 -1.85 -11.74 13.73
C SER A 29 -1.84 -10.22 13.83
N TYR A 30 -0.75 -9.60 13.36
CA TYR A 30 -0.62 -8.16 13.33
C TYR A 30 -1.73 -7.49 12.51
N ALA A 31 -1.98 -7.98 11.29
CA ALA A 31 -3.07 -7.50 10.43
C ALA A 31 -4.44 -7.59 11.15
N ALA A 32 -4.74 -8.73 11.79
CA ALA A 32 -5.97 -8.88 12.56
C ALA A 32 -6.07 -7.86 13.70
N SER A 33 -4.97 -7.59 14.41
CA SER A 33 -4.93 -6.56 15.46
C SER A 33 -5.16 -5.14 14.92
N LEU A 34 -4.71 -4.84 13.68
CA LEU A 34 -4.98 -3.55 13.04
C LEU A 34 -6.47 -3.41 12.71
N TYR A 35 -7.09 -4.48 12.19
CA TYR A 35 -8.53 -4.49 11.91
C TYR A 35 -9.36 -4.33 13.18
N GLU A 36 -9.02 -5.06 14.25
CA GLU A 36 -9.65 -4.94 15.56
C GLU A 36 -9.57 -3.51 16.12
N LYS A 37 -8.39 -2.89 16.05
CA LYS A 37 -8.15 -1.52 16.54
C LYS A 37 -8.78 -0.43 15.68
N GLY A 38 -9.33 -0.77 14.51
CA GLY A 38 -10.12 0.15 13.70
C GLY A 38 -9.33 1.13 12.83
N LEU A 39 -10.07 2.10 12.26
CA LEU A 39 -9.59 2.92 11.13
C LEU A 39 -8.45 3.83 11.52
N ASP A 40 -8.62 4.51 12.65
CA ASP A 40 -7.67 5.52 13.13
C ASP A 40 -6.28 4.92 13.36
N THR A 41 -6.22 3.67 13.81
CA THR A 41 -4.94 2.96 13.98
C THR A 41 -4.26 2.68 12.64
N ILE A 42 -5.03 2.25 11.62
CA ILE A 42 -4.51 2.01 10.27
C ILE A 42 -4.03 3.32 9.65
N LEU A 43 -4.82 4.39 9.74
CA LEU A 43 -4.47 5.70 9.20
C LEU A 43 -3.25 6.30 9.89
N LYS A 44 -3.11 6.11 11.20
CA LYS A 44 -1.92 6.53 11.95
C LYS A 44 -0.66 5.87 11.40
N LYS A 45 -0.69 4.55 11.16
CA LYS A 45 0.46 3.83 10.59
C LYS A 45 0.78 4.29 9.16
N ILE A 46 -0.23 4.51 8.32
CA ILE A 46 -0.01 5.10 6.98
C ILE A 46 0.71 6.46 7.09
N GLY A 47 0.32 7.31 8.04
CA GLY A 47 0.99 8.59 8.28
C GLY A 47 2.44 8.46 8.77
N GLU A 48 2.69 7.50 9.67
CA GLU A 48 4.02 7.14 10.19
C GLU A 48 4.95 6.70 9.05
N GLU A 49 4.56 5.68 8.28
CA GLU A 49 5.38 5.14 7.18
C GLU A 49 5.59 6.15 6.05
N SER A 50 4.61 7.02 5.82
CA SER A 50 4.77 8.12 4.87
C SER A 50 5.88 9.08 5.30
N ALA A 51 5.93 9.44 6.59
CA ALA A 51 6.98 10.31 7.12
C ALA A 51 8.35 9.63 7.10
N GLU A 52 8.41 8.34 7.46
CA GLU A 52 9.65 7.56 7.45
C GLU A 52 10.19 7.38 6.03
N THR A 53 9.33 7.11 5.04
CA THR A 53 9.69 7.07 3.62
C THR A 53 10.32 8.39 3.15
N LEU A 54 9.75 9.54 3.54
CA LEU A 54 10.30 10.86 3.22
C LEU A 54 11.69 11.08 3.84
N ILE A 55 11.87 10.64 5.09
CA ILE A 55 13.14 10.75 5.82
C ILE A 55 14.20 9.85 5.17
N ALA A 56 13.87 8.59 4.87
CA ALA A 56 14.77 7.64 4.21
C ALA A 56 15.24 8.16 2.83
N ALA A 57 14.31 8.74 2.05
CA ALA A 57 14.64 9.38 0.78
C ALA A 57 15.59 10.58 0.97
N LYS A 58 15.30 11.46 1.94
CA LYS A 58 16.15 12.62 2.26
C LYS A 58 17.56 12.21 2.70
N ASN A 59 17.69 11.12 3.43
CA ASN A 59 18.96 10.60 3.93
C ASN A 59 19.77 9.86 2.86
N GLY A 60 19.20 9.60 1.68
CA GLY A 60 19.87 8.89 0.59
C GLY A 60 20.08 7.39 0.86
N SER A 61 19.41 6.82 1.86
CA SER A 61 19.52 5.41 2.22
C SER A 61 18.61 4.57 1.35
N ARG A 62 19.18 3.92 0.32
CA ARG A 62 18.39 3.08 -0.61
C ARG A 62 17.70 1.91 0.10
N SER A 63 18.36 1.29 1.07
CA SER A 63 17.80 0.14 1.81
C SER A 63 16.63 0.56 2.69
N GLU A 64 16.77 1.66 3.44
CA GLU A 64 15.66 2.20 4.23
C GLU A 64 14.52 2.65 3.33
N LEU A 65 14.82 3.33 2.23
CA LEU A 65 13.76 3.78 1.31
C LEU A 65 12.94 2.61 0.76
N VAL A 66 13.59 1.51 0.39
CA VAL A 66 12.86 0.29 -0.03
C VAL A 66 12.05 -0.29 1.13
N TYR A 67 12.61 -0.33 2.33
CA TYR A 67 11.94 -0.87 3.51
C TYR A 67 10.67 -0.07 3.87
N GLU A 68 10.78 1.26 4.04
CA GLU A 68 9.63 2.10 4.42
C GLU A 68 8.59 2.21 3.29
N THR A 69 9.03 2.13 2.03
CA THR A 69 8.07 2.07 0.91
C THR A 69 7.24 0.79 0.96
N VAL A 70 7.84 -0.34 1.34
CA VAL A 70 7.12 -1.61 1.49
C VAL A 70 6.20 -1.57 2.70
N ASP A 71 6.61 -0.97 3.82
CA ASP A 71 5.73 -0.85 5.00
C ASP A 71 4.54 0.08 4.73
N LEU A 72 4.78 1.19 4.02
CA LEU A 72 3.71 2.05 3.53
C LEU A 72 2.74 1.29 2.62
N LEU A 73 3.25 0.50 1.65
CA LEU A 73 2.41 -0.32 0.79
C LEU A 73 1.61 -1.36 1.60
N TYR A 74 2.23 -2.00 2.58
CA TYR A 74 1.56 -2.96 3.47
C TYR A 74 0.36 -2.32 4.16
N HIS A 75 0.56 -1.16 4.78
CA HIS A 75 -0.50 -0.45 5.50
C HIS A 75 -1.59 0.11 4.57
N LEU A 76 -1.24 0.52 3.36
CA LEU A 76 -2.23 0.86 2.32
C LEU A 76 -3.06 -0.36 1.91
N PHE A 77 -2.44 -1.54 1.77
CA PHE A 77 -3.15 -2.78 1.43
C PHE A 77 -4.05 -3.27 2.58
N VAL A 78 -3.65 -3.06 3.84
CA VAL A 78 -4.53 -3.28 5.00
C VAL A 78 -5.78 -2.39 4.90
N LEU A 79 -5.60 -1.10 4.59
CA LEU A 79 -6.74 -0.19 4.36
C LEU A 79 -7.61 -0.66 3.19
N MET A 80 -7.01 -1.04 2.06
CA MET A 80 -7.76 -1.54 0.90
C MET A 80 -8.58 -2.79 1.23
N ALA A 81 -7.99 -3.78 1.89
CA ALA A 81 -8.66 -5.00 2.28
C ALA A 81 -9.81 -4.73 3.27
N ARG A 82 -9.65 -3.76 4.18
CA ARG A 82 -10.71 -3.28 5.05
C ARG A 82 -11.88 -2.68 4.25
N GLU A 83 -11.58 -1.76 3.34
CA GLU A 83 -12.57 -0.99 2.56
C GLU A 83 -13.13 -1.74 1.34
N GLY A 84 -12.63 -2.95 1.06
CA GLY A 84 -13.08 -3.78 -0.06
C GLY A 84 -12.56 -3.32 -1.43
N ILE A 85 -11.47 -2.54 -1.45
CA ILE A 85 -10.79 -2.10 -2.68
C ILE A 85 -9.83 -3.20 -3.11
N GLN A 86 -9.92 -3.65 -4.36
CA GLN A 86 -9.08 -4.73 -4.89
C GLN A 86 -7.82 -4.16 -5.58
N PRO A 87 -6.70 -4.92 -5.65
CA PRO A 87 -5.54 -4.54 -6.46
C PRO A 87 -5.89 -4.24 -7.92
N ALA A 88 -6.88 -4.96 -8.48
CA ALA A 88 -7.42 -4.72 -9.82
C ALA A 88 -7.99 -3.30 -10.00
N ASP A 89 -8.65 -2.75 -8.97
CA ASP A 89 -9.18 -1.38 -9.02
C ASP A 89 -8.04 -0.35 -9.14
N LEU A 90 -6.93 -0.57 -8.43
CA LEU A 90 -5.73 0.27 -8.56
C LEU A 90 -5.09 0.11 -9.93
N ALA A 91 -5.00 -1.11 -10.46
CA ALA A 91 -4.44 -1.36 -11.79
C ALA A 91 -5.23 -0.63 -12.89
N VAL A 92 -6.56 -0.66 -12.82
CA VAL A 92 -7.44 0.09 -13.74
C VAL A 92 -7.18 1.59 -13.65
N GLU A 93 -7.10 2.14 -12.43
CA GLU A 93 -6.83 3.57 -12.23
C GLU A 93 -5.42 3.96 -12.68
N LEU A 94 -4.41 3.12 -12.46
CA LEU A 94 -3.04 3.34 -12.94
C LEU A 94 -2.96 3.32 -14.46
N GLN A 95 -3.64 2.39 -15.13
CA GLN A 95 -3.73 2.36 -16.60
C GLN A 95 -4.42 3.61 -17.15
N ARG A 96 -5.53 4.04 -16.50
CA ARG A 96 -6.21 5.28 -16.85
C ARG A 96 -5.30 6.50 -16.73
N ARG A 97 -4.46 6.56 -15.69
CA ARG A 97 -3.46 7.61 -15.49
C ARG A 97 -2.30 7.52 -16.48
N ALA A 98 -1.80 6.32 -16.79
CA ALA A 98 -0.71 6.16 -17.77
C ALA A 98 -1.12 6.63 -19.17
N GLY A 99 -2.40 6.45 -19.54
CA GLY A 99 -2.95 6.93 -20.81
C GLY A 99 -3.24 8.44 -20.89
N ARG A 100 -3.06 9.18 -19.80
CA ARG A 100 -3.22 10.64 -19.74
C ARG A 100 -1.92 11.21 -19.20
N SER A 101 -1.11 11.88 -20.01
CA SER A 101 0.16 12.40 -19.49
C SER A 101 -0.14 13.30 -18.28
N GLY A 102 0.60 13.16 -17.17
CA GLY A 102 0.36 13.94 -15.95
C GLY A 102 0.46 15.47 -16.13
N LEU A 103 0.88 15.92 -17.32
CA LEU A 103 0.89 17.31 -17.77
C LEU A 103 -0.49 17.76 -18.29
N GLU A 104 -1.22 16.89 -18.98
CA GLU A 104 -2.58 17.16 -19.47
C GLU A 104 -3.58 17.30 -18.31
N GLU A 105 -3.49 16.43 -17.30
CA GLU A 105 -4.36 16.52 -16.11
C GLU A 105 -4.06 17.78 -15.27
N LYS A 106 -2.81 18.23 -15.19
CA LYS A 106 -2.45 19.52 -14.55
C LYS A 106 -3.00 20.72 -15.32
N ALA A 107 -3.02 20.68 -16.65
CA ALA A 107 -3.57 21.76 -17.48
C ALA A 107 -5.10 21.89 -17.36
N VAL A 108 -5.81 20.78 -17.11
CA VAL A 108 -7.27 20.77 -16.90
C VAL A 108 -7.66 21.30 -15.52
N ARG A 109 -6.81 21.10 -14.50
CA ARG A 109 -7.09 21.51 -13.10
C ARG A 109 -6.93 23.01 -12.84
N VAL A 110 -6.37 23.76 -13.79
CA VAL A 110 -6.09 25.21 -13.71
C VAL A 110 -7.13 26.04 -14.50
N LYS A 111 -8.19 25.41 -15.03
CA LYS A 111 -9.32 26.09 -15.67
C LYS A 111 -10.55 26.12 -14.77
#